data_AF-A0A350MR26-F1
#
_entry.id   AF-A0A350MR26-F1
#
_cell.length_a   1.000
_cell.length_b   1.000
_cell.length_c   1.000
_cell.angle_alpha   90.00
_cell.angle_beta   90.00
_cell.angle_gamma   90.00
#
_symmetry.space_group_name_H-M   'P 1'
#
loop_
_entity.id
_entity.type
_entity.pdbx_description
1 polymer ?
#
loop_
_entity_poly.entity_id
_entity_poly.type
_entity_poly.pdbx_seq_one_letter_code
_entity_poly.pdbx_strand_id
1 'polypeptide(L)' 'METLLRQRSIVIWFTGLSGAGKTTLGRMLRDKLLTKGFIVQILDGDYLRSGLNKDLGFSVDD' A
#
# COMPACT_ATOMS: atom_id res chain seq x y z
N MET A 1 -7.19 3.96 -16.73
CA MET A 1 -7.35 4.30 -15.30
C MET A 1 -7.17 5.80 -15.07
N GLU A 2 -6.03 6.40 -15.41
CA GLU A 2 -5.76 7.84 -15.18
C GLU A 2 -6.78 8.78 -15.84
N THR A 3 -7.17 8.52 -17.10
CA THR A 3 -8.19 9.33 -17.81
C THR A 3 -9.58 9.22 -17.20
N LEU A 4 -9.91 8.07 -16.58
CA LEU A 4 -11.19 7.82 -15.92
C LEU A 4 -11.28 8.55 -14.59
N LEU A 5 -10.18 8.56 -13.83
CA LEU A 5 -10.10 9.20 -12.52
C LEU A 5 -9.69 10.68 -12.59
N ARG A 6 -9.33 11.17 -13.79
CA ARG A 6 -8.74 12.51 -14.01
C ARG A 6 -7.59 12.81 -13.02
N GLN A 7 -6.82 11.78 -12.69
CA GLN A 7 -5.77 11.82 -11.69
C GLN A 7 -4.53 11.13 -12.27
N ARG A 8 -3.34 11.73 -12.06
CA ARG A 8 -2.08 11.05 -12.38
C ARG A 8 -1.78 10.00 -11.33
N SER A 9 -1.51 8.78 -11.78
CA SER A 9 -1.17 7.65 -10.94
C SER A 9 0.27 7.79 -10.46
N ILE A 10 0.48 7.61 -9.17
CA ILE A 10 1.79 7.54 -8.55
C ILE A 10 1.86 6.32 -7.64
N VAL A 11 3.04 5.73 -7.53
CA VAL A 11 3.32 4.65 -6.58
C VAL A 11 4.27 5.18 -5.52
N ILE A 12 3.88 5.04 -4.25
CA ILE A 12 4.69 5.41 -3.10
C ILE A 12 5.05 4.13 -2.37
N TRP A 13 6.34 3.82 -2.34
CA TRP A 13 6.86 2.60 -1.74
C TRP A 13 7.47 2.89 -0.36
N PHE A 14 6.85 2.36 0.70
CA PHE A 14 7.40 2.43 2.05
C PHE A 14 8.26 1.19 2.33
N THR A 15 9.58 1.36 2.47
CA THR A 15 10.50 0.32 2.95
C THR A 15 10.94 0.58 4.39
N GLY A 16 11.45 -0.46 5.05
CA GLY A 16 11.97 -0.36 6.42
C GLY A 16 11.74 -1.63 7.23
N LEU A 17 12.41 -1.72 8.37
CA LEU A 17 12.34 -2.86 9.29
C LEU A 17 10.91 -3.15 9.77
N SER A 18 10.65 -4.38 10.21
CA SER A 18 9.40 -4.71 10.92
C SER A 18 9.23 -3.78 12.13
N GLY A 19 8.01 -3.28 12.36
CA GLY A 19 7.75 -2.30 13.42
C GLY A 19 8.17 -0.85 13.13
N ALA A 20 8.83 -0.53 12.01
CA ALA A 20 9.25 0.84 11.67
C ALA A 20 8.09 1.83 11.36
N GLY A 21 6.83 1.40 11.49
CA GLY A 21 5.66 2.27 11.31
C GLY A 21 5.19 2.48 9.86
N LYS A 22 5.68 1.67 8.90
CA LYS A 22 5.30 1.77 7.47
C LYS A 22 3.79 1.78 7.23
N THR A 23 3.07 0.82 7.83
CA THR A 23 1.61 0.72 7.74
C THR A 23 0.91 1.92 8.38
N THR A 24 1.41 2.40 9.51
CA THR A 24 0.88 3.61 10.18
C THR A 24 1.00 4.83 9.27
N LEU A 25 2.20 5.05 8.70
CA LEU A 25 2.45 6.17 7.80
C LEU A 25 1.62 6.06 6.51
N GLY A 26 1.51 4.87 5.93
CA GLY A 26 0.69 4.61 4.74
C GLY A 26 -0.79 4.92 4.96
N ARG A 27 -1.35 4.55 6.11
CA ARG A 27 -2.74 4.87 6.49
C ARG A 27 -2.95 6.37 6.66
N MET A 28 -2.06 7.04 7.40
CA MET A 28 -2.13 8.50 7.59
C MET A 28 -2.02 9.26 6.26
N LEU A 29 -1.13 8.82 5.36
CA LEU A 29 -1.00 9.42 4.04
C LEU A 29 -2.26 9.22 3.20
N ARG A 30 -2.83 8.01 3.20
CA ARG A 30 -4.11 7.72 2.53
C ARG A 30 -5.20 8.65 3.03
N ASP A 31 -5.38 8.76 4.35
CA ASP A 31 -6.46 9.58 4.92
C ASP A 31 -6.30 11.07 4.55
N LYS A 32 -5.04 11.57 4.52
CA LYS A 32 -4.74 12.94 4.08
C LYS A 32 -4.97 13.18 2.59
N LEU A 33 -4.80 12.15 1.75
CA LEU A 33 -5.04 12.25 0.31
C LEU A 33 -6.53 12.11 -0.03
N LEU A 34 -7.25 11.22 0.68
CA LEU A 34 -8.70 11.08 0.57
C LEU A 34 -9.42 12.39 0.93
N THR A 35 -9.00 13.08 2.00
CA THR A 35 -9.56 14.39 2.37
C THR A 35 -9.28 15.48 1.33
N LYS A 36 -8.32 15.28 0.44
CA LYS A 36 -8.02 16.17 -0.70
C LYS A 36 -8.70 15.73 -2.01
N GLY A 37 -9.54 14.69 -1.97
CA GLY A 37 -10.27 14.18 -3.13
C GLY A 37 -9.48 13.24 -4.03
N PHE A 38 -8.30 12.78 -3.63
CA PHE A 38 -7.54 11.79 -4.38
C PHE A 38 -8.05 10.39 -4.08
N ILE A 39 -8.13 9.56 -5.12
CA ILE A 39 -8.37 8.13 -4.97
C ILE A 39 -7.04 7.46 -4.63
N VAL A 40 -7.03 6.72 -3.51
CA VAL A 40 -5.84 6.07 -2.98
C VAL A 40 -6.16 4.62 -2.63
N GLN A 41 -5.31 3.72 -3.12
CA GLN A 41 -5.30 2.32 -2.73
C GLN A 41 -4.03 2.05 -1.91
N ILE A 42 -4.17 1.39 -0.76
CA ILE A 42 -3.04 0.84 -0.02
C ILE A 42 -2.86 -0.62 -0.45
N LEU A 43 -1.62 -1.00 -0.76
CA LEU A 43 -1.17 -2.37 -0.92
C LEU A 43 -0.24 -2.68 0.25
N ASP A 44 -0.78 -3.29 1.29
CA ASP A 44 -0.02 -3.67 2.48
C ASP A 44 0.27 -5.18 2.44
N GLY A 45 1.54 -5.55 2.58
CA GLY A 45 2.00 -6.94 2.54
C GLY A 45 1.33 -7.81 3.60
N ASP A 46 0.93 -7.25 4.73
CA ASP A 46 0.20 -7.97 5.78
C ASP A 46 -1.25 -8.28 5.36
N TYR A 47 -1.86 -7.40 4.55
CA TYR A 47 -3.21 -7.57 4.00
C TYR A 47 -3.23 -8.49 2.77
N LEU A 48 -2.13 -8.51 2.00
CA LEU A 48 -1.97 -9.42 0.86
C LEU A 48 -1.68 -10.86 1.31
N ARG A 49 -0.92 -11.04 2.41
CA ARG A 49 -0.66 -12.38 3.01
C ARG A 49 -1.91 -13.04 3.59
N SER A 50 -2.85 -12.27 4.13
CA SER A 50 -4.11 -12.85 4.65
C SER A 50 -5.09 -13.28 3.55
N GLY A 51 -4.92 -12.77 2.32
CA GLY A 51 -5.79 -13.07 1.17
C GLY A 51 -5.12 -13.88 0.05
N LEU A 52 -4.25 -13.22 -0.73
CA LEU A 52 -3.74 -13.72 -2.01
C LEU A 52 -2.47 -14.59 -1.87
N ASN A 53 -1.67 -14.33 -0.83
CA ASN A 53 -0.36 -14.94 -0.61
C ASN A 53 -0.35 -15.92 0.57
N LYS A 54 -1.39 -16.75 0.70
CA LYS A 54 -1.44 -17.78 1.74
C LYS A 54 -0.36 -18.86 1.54
N ASP A 55 0.15 -18.98 0.32
CA ASP A 55 1.10 -20.01 -0.10
C ASP A 55 2.55 -19.49 -0.27
N LEU A 56 2.81 -18.19 -0.08
CA LEU A 56 4.17 -17.62 -0.16
C LEU A 56 4.75 -17.51 1.25
N GLY A 57 5.56 -18.51 1.59
CA GLY A 57 6.32 -18.58 2.83
C GLY A 57 7.41 -17.50 2.92
N PHE A 58 8.14 -17.48 4.03
CA PHE A 58 9.27 -16.56 4.23
C PHE A 58 10.59 -17.13 3.66
N SER A 59 10.53 -17.86 2.55
CA SER A 59 11.74 -18.36 1.90
C SER A 59 12.47 -17.22 1.21
N VAL A 60 13.80 -17.26 1.24
CA VAL A 60 14.67 -16.29 0.56
C VAL A 60 14.61 -16.44 -0.97
N ASP A 61 14.07 -17.57 -1.45
CA ASP A 61 13.95 -17.93 -2.86
C ASP A 61 12.57 -17.62 -3.50
N ASP A 62 11.67 -16.91 -2.81
CA ASP A 62 10.38 -16.44 -3.35
C ASP A 62 10.36 -14.91 -3.58
#